data_AF-X1VAX4-F1
#
_entry.id   AF-X1VAX4-F1
#
_cell.length_a   1.000
_cell.length_b   1.000
_cell.length_c   1.000
_cell.angle_alpha   90.00
_cell.angle_beta   90.00
_cell.angle_gamma   90.00
#
_symmetry.space_group_name_H-M   'P 1'
#
loop_
_entity.id
_entity.type
_entity.pdbx_description
1 polymer ?
#
loop_
_entity_poly.entity_id
_entity_poly.type
_entity_poly.pdbx_seq_one_letter_code
_entity_poly.pdbx_strand_id
1 'polypeptide(L)' 'QCIQEKHPKLIDRVIFTIGDVMSKDIQDFLGQAGRPFLPKPFTPDELRTIVRETLRQMEK' A
#
# COMPACT_ATOMS: atom_id res chain seq x y z
N GLN A 1 -17.22 -8.72 3.78
CA GLN A 1 -17.19 -8.63 2.31
C GLN A 1 -15.88 -8.01 1.88
N CYS A 2 -15.16 -8.63 0.95
CA CYS A 2 -13.79 -8.23 0.60
C CYS A 2 -13.75 -7.23 -0.56
N ILE A 3 -12.77 -6.32 -0.57
CA ILE A 3 -12.49 -5.43 -1.71
C ILE A 3 -12.21 -6.25 -2.97
N GLN A 4 -11.54 -7.40 -2.83
CA GLN A 4 -11.23 -8.29 -3.95
C GLN A 4 -12.50 -8.81 -4.65
N GLU A 5 -13.55 -9.06 -3.88
CA GLU A 5 -14.82 -9.60 -4.40
C GLU A 5 -15.69 -8.52 -5.01
N LYS A 6 -15.81 -7.35 -4.36
CA LYS A 6 -16.70 -6.27 -4.81
C LYS A 6 -16.08 -5.32 -5.82
N HIS A 7 -14.78 -5.07 -5.67
CA HIS A 7 -14.08 -4.03 -6.40
C HIS A 7 -12.68 -4.51 -6.79
N PRO A 8 -12.57 -5.58 -7.60
CA PRO A 8 -11.28 -6.17 -7.96
C PRO A 8 -10.32 -5.14 -8.59
N LYS A 9 -10.84 -4.17 -9.36
CA LYS A 9 -10.07 -3.09 -9.98
C LYS A 9 -9.43 -2.10 -8.99
N LEU A 10 -9.85 -2.10 -7.73
CA LEU A 10 -9.30 -1.22 -6.69
C LEU A 10 -8.14 -1.88 -5.94
N ILE A 11 -7.93 -3.18 -6.09
CA ILE A 11 -6.88 -3.90 -5.37
C ILE A 11 -5.49 -3.36 -5.69
N ASP A 12 -5.24 -3.00 -6.95
CA ASP A 12 -3.97 -2.41 -7.37
C ASP A 12 -3.81 -0.94 -6.94
N ARG A 13 -4.83 -0.35 -6.30
CA ARG A 13 -4.82 1.04 -5.79
C ARG A 13 -4.65 1.13 -4.28
N VAL A 14 -4.41 0.01 -3.62
CA VAL A 14 -4.25 -0.04 -2.15
C VAL A 14 -2.81 0.27 -1.77
N ILE A 15 -2.65 1.22 -0.85
CA ILE A 15 -1.37 1.55 -0.21
C ILE A 15 -1.57 1.38 1.30
N PHE A 16 -0.73 0.58 1.95
CA PHE A 16 -0.77 0.42 3.40
C PHE A 16 -0.03 1.56 4.11
N THR A 17 -0.48 1.97 5.30
CA THR A 17 0.28 2.90 6.14
C THR A 17 0.47 2.31 7.53
N ILE A 18 1.68 2.40 8.08
CA ILE A 18 2.06 1.62 9.28
C ILE A 18 2.54 2.56 10.37
N GLY A 19 1.95 2.45 11.56
CA GLY A 19 2.12 3.41 12.66
C GLY A 19 3.27 3.15 13.63
N ASP A 20 3.82 1.93 13.69
CA ASP A 20 4.70 1.46 14.77
C ASP A 20 5.80 0.51 14.24
N VAL A 21 6.66 0.01 15.14
CA VAL A 21 7.75 -0.94 14.87
C VAL A 21 7.27 -2.05 13.92
N MET A 22 8.05 -2.24 12.85
CA MET A 22 7.85 -3.30 11.87
C MET A 22 8.11 -4.66 12.53
N SER A 23 7.09 -5.19 13.21
CA SER A 23 7.10 -6.58 13.66
C SER A 23 7.24 -7.51 12.45
N LYS A 24 7.84 -8.68 12.66
CA LYS A 24 7.99 -9.69 11.62
C LYS A 24 6.65 -10.01 10.94
N ASP A 25 5.57 -10.08 11.72
CA ASP A 25 4.22 -10.33 11.19
C ASP A 25 3.73 -9.26 10.21
N ILE A 26 4.08 -7.98 10.46
CA ILE A 26 3.74 -6.87 9.57
C ILE A 26 4.54 -6.98 8.28
N GLN A 27 5.83 -7.31 8.37
CA GLN A 27 6.67 -7.52 7.17
C GLN A 27 6.15 -8.70 6.33
N ASP A 28 5.83 -9.82 6.98
CA ASP A 28 5.29 -11.01 6.32
C ASP A 28 3.93 -10.73 5.67
N PHE A 29 3.06 -9.96 6.34
CA PHE A 29 1.78 -9.53 5.78
C PHE A 29 1.96 -8.64 4.55
N LEU A 30 2.84 -7.64 4.60
CA LEU A 30 3.08 -6.73 3.47
C LEU A 30 3.70 -7.46 2.28
N GLY A 31 4.63 -8.39 2.55
CA GLY A 31 5.21 -9.26 1.55
C GLY A 31 4.16 -10.13 0.86
N GLN A 32 3.25 -10.74 1.63
CA GLN A 32 2.14 -11.52 1.09
C GLN A 32 1.10 -10.69 0.33
N ALA A 33 0.80 -9.48 0.82
CA ALA A 33 -0.16 -8.60 0.17
C ALA A 33 0.37 -8.09 -1.19
N GLY A 34 1.69 -7.94 -1.31
CA GLY A 34 2.34 -7.48 -2.54
C GLY A 34 1.94 -6.06 -2.93
N ARG A 35 1.59 -5.21 -1.95
CA ARG A 35 1.15 -3.83 -2.18
C ARG A 35 2.11 -2.81 -1.58
N PRO A 36 2.20 -1.60 -2.17
CA PRO A 36 3.01 -0.53 -1.62
C PRO A 36 2.60 -0.20 -0.18
N PHE A 37 3.58 0.22 0.63
CA PHE A 37 3.33 0.69 1.98
C PHE A 37 4.16 1.92 2.31
N LEU A 38 3.64 2.74 3.22
CA LEU A 38 4.27 3.97 3.69
C LEU A 38 4.34 3.96 5.24
N PRO A 39 5.54 3.85 5.84
CA PRO A 39 5.73 3.97 7.28
C PRO A 39 5.35 5.36 7.79
N LYS A 40 4.70 5.44 8.94
CA LYS A 40 4.42 6.68 9.67
C LYS A 40 5.53 6.93 10.72
N PRO A 41 5.79 8.21 11.07
CA PRO A 41 5.25 9.41 10.43
C PRO A 41 5.81 9.57 9.01
N PHE A 42 5.01 10.17 8.12
CA PHE A 42 5.42 10.53 6.77
C PHE A 42 5.02 11.96 6.45
N THR A 43 5.75 12.56 5.52
CA THR A 43 5.50 13.88 4.97
C THR A 43 4.43 13.84 3.87
N PRO A 44 3.77 14.97 3.57
CA PRO A 44 2.88 15.07 2.42
C PRO A 44 3.55 14.73 1.08
N ASP A 45 4.84 15.02 0.91
CA ASP A 45 5.56 14.73 -0.33
C ASP A 45 5.89 13.25 -0.49
N GLU A 46 6.20 12.54 0.61
CA GLU A 46 6.31 11.08 0.59
C GLU A 46 4.97 10.43 0.20
N LEU A 47 3.86 10.90 0.77
CA LEU A 47 2.52 10.44 0.39
C LEU A 47 2.22 10.69 -1.09
N ARG A 48 2.48 11.90 -1.60
CA ARG A 48 2.29 12.23 -3.02
C ARG A 48 3.16 11.37 -3.93
N THR A 49 4.36 11.03 -3.50
CA THR A 49 5.30 10.22 -4.28
C THR A 49 4.79 8.80 -4.41
N ILE A 50 4.48 8.12 -3.31
CA ILE A 50 4.00 6.74 -3.36
C ILE A 50 2.65 6.60 -4.10
N VAL A 51 1.77 7.60 -3.98
CA VAL A 51 0.50 7.63 -4.74
C VAL A 51 0.76 7.74 -6.24
N ARG A 52 1.66 8.65 -6.67
CA ARG A 52 2.02 8.80 -8.09
C ARG A 52 2.68 7.55 -8.65
N GLU A 53 3.56 6.90 -7.88
CA GLU A 53 4.21 5.66 -8.29
C GLU A 53 3.20 4.52 -8.44
N THR A 54 2.29 4.38 -7.48
CA THR A 54 1.24 3.36 -7.52
C THR A 54 0.36 3.53 -8.76
N LEU A 55 -0.07 4.77 -9.05
CA LEU A 55 -0.87 5.05 -10.25
C LEU A 55 -0.10 4.77 -11.54
N ARG A 56 1.19 5.11 -11.62
CA ARG A 56 2.04 4.82 -12.80
C ARG A 56 2.23 3.33 -13.05
N GLN A 57 2.31 2.51 -12.00
CA GLN A 57 2.45 1.05 -12.14
C GLN A 57 1.20 0.41 -12.76
N MET A 58 0.04 1.08 -12.70
CA MET A 58 -1.19 0.61 -13.33
C MET A 58 -1.31 0.98 -14.82
N GLU A 59 -0.49 1.91 -15.30
CA GLU A 59 -0.50 2.37 -16.70
C GLU A 59 0.42 1.52 -17.61
N LYS A 60 1.20 0.61 -17.03
CA LYS A 60 2.06 -0.35 -17.72
C LYS A 60 1.37 -1.69 -17.92
#